data_AF-A0A3M1D4L2-F1
#
_entry.id   AF-A0A3M1D4L2-F1
#
_cell.length_a   1.000
_cell.length_b   1.000
_cell.length_c   1.000
_cell.angle_alpha   90.00
_cell.angle_beta   90.00
_cell.angle_gamma   90.00
#
_symmetry.space_group_name_H-M   'P 1'
#
loop_
_entity.id
_entity.type
_entity.pdbx_description
1 polymer ?
#
loop_
_entity_poly.entity_id
_entity_poly.type
_entity_poly.pdbx_seq_one_letter_code
_entity_poly.pdbx_strand_id
1 'polypeptide(L)'
;MSPGRWRERAGLLLGLALLSIAAWRGFAVLEEAASWSPESAADALPLYLTTQVVASGGDPTDPGALAAAYRQHGVQTHALLFSTLYPASLPSLLQPIADRPWPAFLQAVRRLSLWTWFLGLAFAGAGSAGPRRRVLGAGVGAVVAMFGQPL
;
A
#
# COMPACT_ATOMS: atom_id res chain seq x y z
N MET A 1 -30.37 -33.24 -8.69
CA MET A 1 -29.45 -32.44 -7.83
C MET A 1 -30.08 -32.30 -6.46
N SER A 2 -29.35 -32.56 -5.38
CA SER A 2 -29.88 -32.37 -4.02
C SER A 2 -30.17 -30.87 -3.77
N PRO A 3 -31.35 -30.51 -3.23
CA PRO A 3 -31.72 -29.12 -2.95
C PRO A 3 -30.74 -28.40 -1.99
N GLY A 4 -29.94 -29.13 -1.20
CA GLY A 4 -28.89 -28.55 -0.35
C GLY A 4 -27.74 -27.92 -1.14
N ARG A 5 -27.34 -28.50 -2.27
CA ARG A 5 -26.19 -28.02 -3.06
C ARG A 5 -26.44 -26.69 -3.76
N TRP A 6 -27.69 -26.36 -4.06
CA TRP A 6 -28.05 -25.08 -4.69
C TRP A 6 -27.92 -23.92 -3.70
N ARG A 7 -28.40 -24.10 -2.46
CA ARG A 7 -28.31 -23.10 -1.39
C ARG A 7 -26.86 -22.80 -1.02
N GLU A 8 -26.01 -23.82 -0.92
CA GLU A 8 -24.59 -23.64 -0.66
C GLU A 8 -23.87 -22.85 -1.78
N ARG A 9 -24.19 -23.14 -3.04
CA ARG A 9 -23.63 -22.41 -4.19
C ARG A 9 -24.12 -20.97 -4.23
N ALA A 10 -25.40 -20.74 -4.01
CA ALA A 10 -25.98 -19.40 -3.97
C ALA A 10 -25.36 -18.56 -2.83
N GLY A 11 -25.18 -19.14 -1.64
CA GLY A 11 -24.52 -18.47 -0.52
C GLY A 11 -23.05 -18.14 -0.80
N LEU A 12 -22.31 -19.04 -1.44
CA LEU A 12 -20.93 -18.80 -1.87
C LEU A 12 -20.83 -17.68 -2.91
N LEU A 13 -21.70 -17.68 -3.93
CA LEU A 13 -21.71 -16.65 -4.97
C LEU A 13 -22.08 -15.28 -4.38
N LEU A 14 -23.06 -15.24 -3.47
CA LEU A 14 -23.43 -14.01 -2.77
C LEU A 14 -22.29 -13.48 -1.90
N GLY A 15 -21.61 -14.36 -1.13
CA GLY A 15 -20.46 -13.98 -0.33
C GLY A 15 -19.29 -13.44 -1.16
N LEU A 16 -19.00 -14.07 -2.31
CA LEU A 16 -18.00 -13.58 -3.26
C LEU A 16 -18.40 -12.24 -3.87
N ALA A 17 -19.66 -12.06 -4.26
CA ALA A 17 -20.15 -10.79 -4.80
C ALA A 17 -20.00 -9.65 -3.77
N LEU A 18 -20.38 -9.89 -2.50
CA LEU A 18 -20.24 -8.89 -1.44
C LEU A 18 -18.77 -8.55 -1.15
N LEU A 19 -17.89 -9.55 -1.11
CA LEU A 19 -16.44 -9.33 -0.95
C LEU A 19 -15.86 -8.53 -2.12
N SER A 20 -16.23 -8.85 -3.35
CA SER A 20 -15.79 -8.11 -4.54
C SER A 20 -16.28 -6.66 -4.51
N ILE A 21 -17.52 -6.40 -4.08
CA ILE A 21 -18.05 -5.03 -3.93
C ILE A 21 -17.29 -4.27 -2.84
N ALA A 22 -17.03 -4.90 -1.69
CA ALA A 22 -16.27 -4.28 -0.61
C ALA A 22 -14.83 -3.96 -1.04
N ALA A 23 -14.18 -4.88 -1.75
CA ALA A 23 -12.85 -4.69 -2.33
C ALA A 23 -12.84 -3.54 -3.35
N TRP A 24 -13.84 -3.48 -4.25
CA TRP A 24 -13.98 -2.40 -5.23
C TRP A 24 -14.20 -1.04 -4.58
N ARG A 25 -15.06 -0.96 -3.56
CA ARG A 25 -15.29 0.29 -2.81
C ARG A 25 -14.04 0.73 -2.06
N GLY A 26 -13.31 -0.22 -1.47
CA GLY A 26 -12.01 0.03 -0.85
C GLY A 26 -10.99 0.57 -1.87
N PHE A 27 -10.95 -0.02 -3.07
CA PHE A 27 -10.10 0.46 -4.16
C PHE A 27 -10.43 1.91 -4.53
N ALA A 28 -11.70 2.23 -4.78
CA ALA A 28 -12.12 3.57 -5.17
C ALA A 28 -11.76 4.63 -4.11
N VAL A 29 -11.97 4.33 -2.82
CA VAL A 29 -11.60 5.25 -1.72
C VAL A 29 -10.08 5.43 -1.63
N LEU A 30 -9.32 4.35 -1.81
CA LEU A 30 -7.86 4.43 -1.75
C LEU A 30 -7.27 5.10 -3.01
N GLU A 31 -7.91 4.96 -4.17
CA GLU A 31 -7.56 5.67 -5.39
C GLU A 31 -7.88 7.16 -5.28
N GLU A 32 -9.03 7.51 -4.69
CA GLU A 32 -9.38 8.88 -4.35
C GLU A 32 -8.34 9.47 -3.37
N ALA A 33 -7.99 8.74 -2.30
CA ALA A 33 -6.92 9.14 -1.39
C ALA A 33 -5.56 9.25 -2.10
N ALA A 34 -5.33 8.46 -3.15
CA ALA A 34 -4.15 8.57 -4.00
C ALA A 34 -4.10 9.87 -4.81
N SER A 35 -5.26 10.47 -5.11
CA SER A 35 -5.38 11.76 -5.80
C SER A 35 -5.34 12.98 -4.87
N TRP A 36 -5.37 12.77 -3.54
CA TRP A 36 -5.24 13.87 -2.58
C TRP A 36 -3.92 14.61 -2.76
N SER A 37 -3.97 15.91 -2.48
CA SER A 37 -2.84 16.79 -2.73
C SER A 37 -1.60 16.39 -1.89
N PRO A 38 -0.37 16.59 -2.39
CA PRO A 38 0.84 16.21 -1.67
C PRO A 38 0.98 16.88 -0.29
N GLU A 39 0.37 18.05 -0.12
CA GLU A 39 0.40 18.84 1.11
C GLU A 39 -0.38 18.16 2.25
N SER A 40 -1.39 17.34 1.93
CA SER A 40 -2.19 16.63 2.93
C SER A 40 -1.48 15.40 3.51
N ALA A 41 -0.31 15.02 2.98
CA ALA A 41 0.48 13.84 3.38
C ALA A 41 1.77 14.22 4.12
N ALA A 42 1.69 15.23 5.01
CA ALA A 42 2.83 15.70 5.79
C ALA A 42 3.43 14.61 6.70
N ASP A 43 2.66 13.59 7.05
CA ASP A 43 3.07 12.42 7.84
C ASP A 43 4.05 11.50 7.10
N ALA A 44 4.00 11.49 5.76
CA ALA A 44 4.90 10.70 4.91
C ALA A 44 6.21 11.43 4.56
N LEU A 45 6.33 12.72 4.90
CA LEU A 45 7.53 13.52 4.61
C LEU A 45 8.80 12.95 5.28
N PRO A 46 8.78 12.52 6.57
CA PRO A 46 9.93 11.85 7.17
C PRO A 46 10.33 10.58 6.41
N LEU A 47 9.37 9.81 5.89
CA LEU A 47 9.66 8.61 5.10
C LEU A 47 10.38 8.97 3.78
N TYR A 48 9.94 10.02 3.09
CA TYR A 48 10.59 10.48 1.87
C TYR A 48 12.04 10.93 2.11
N LEU A 49 12.25 11.76 3.15
CA LEU A 49 13.56 12.30 3.46
C LEU A 49 14.54 11.21 3.93
N THR A 50 14.08 10.31 4.80
CA THR A 50 14.89 9.14 5.21
C THR A 50 15.23 8.22 4.03
N THR A 51 14.30 8.04 3.08
CA THR A 51 14.56 7.26 1.86
C THR A 51 15.64 7.91 0.99
N GLN A 52 15.65 9.24 0.85
CA GLN A 52 16.71 9.93 0.11
C GLN A 52 18.08 9.88 0.80
N VAL A 53 18.12 10.00 2.14
CA VAL A 53 19.37 9.81 2.89
C VAL A 53 19.94 8.42 2.64
N VAL A 54 19.10 7.38 2.70
CA VAL A 54 19.51 6.00 2.46
C VAL A 54 19.94 5.77 1.00
N ALA A 55 19.27 6.40 0.03
CA ALA A 55 19.62 6.28 -1.38
C ALA A 55 20.96 6.97 -1.72
N SER A 56 21.29 8.06 -1.03
CA SER A 56 22.59 8.74 -1.14
C SER A 56 23.72 8.05 -0.37
N GLY A 57 23.46 6.88 0.24
CA GLY A 57 24.43 6.12 1.02
C GLY A 57 24.67 6.67 2.43
N GLY A 58 23.83 7.61 2.89
CA GLY A 58 23.87 8.13 4.25
C GLY A 58 23.18 7.22 5.26
N ASP A 59 23.49 7.42 6.54
CA ASP A 59 22.81 6.76 7.65
C ASP A 59 21.51 7.49 7.99
N PRO A 60 20.32 6.86 7.84
CA PRO A 60 19.04 7.50 8.17
C PRO A 60 18.84 7.68 9.68
N THR A 61 19.69 7.08 10.52
CA THR A 61 19.66 7.27 11.97
C THR A 61 20.56 8.40 12.44
N ASP A 62 21.44 8.91 11.57
CA ASP A 62 22.25 10.09 11.85
C ASP A 62 21.38 11.37 11.81
N PRO A 63 21.23 12.09 12.95
CA PRO A 63 20.52 13.35 13.00
C PRO A 63 21.08 14.40 12.03
N GLY A 64 22.40 14.39 11.79
CA GLY A 64 23.08 15.33 10.90
C GLY A 64 22.68 15.13 9.43
N ALA A 65 22.71 13.89 8.95
CA ALA A 65 22.27 13.53 7.61
C ALA A 65 20.79 13.89 7.35
N LEU A 66 19.90 13.60 8.30
CA LEU A 66 18.49 13.99 8.19
C LEU A 66 18.32 15.51 8.19
N ALA A 67 18.97 16.24 9.10
CA ALA A 67 18.89 17.70 9.13
C ALA A 67 19.39 18.34 7.84
N ALA A 68 20.38 17.75 7.16
CA ALA A 68 20.81 18.18 5.84
C ALA A 68 19.70 17.98 4.79
N ALA A 69 19.06 16.80 4.75
CA ALA A 69 17.96 16.52 3.83
C ALA A 69 16.75 17.45 4.06
N TYR A 70 16.33 17.67 5.31
CA TYR A 70 15.23 18.60 5.64
C TYR A 70 15.53 20.02 5.14
N ARG A 71 16.76 20.52 5.33
CA ARG A 71 17.18 21.84 4.84
C ARG A 71 17.20 21.94 3.32
N GLN A 72 17.67 20.90 2.62
CA GLN A 72 17.67 20.86 1.15
C GLN A 72 16.26 20.96 0.58
N HIS A 73 15.27 20.42 1.27
CA HIS A 73 13.86 20.50 0.88
C HIS A 73 13.11 21.73 1.43
N GLY A 74 13.83 22.68 2.05
CA GLY A 74 13.23 23.92 2.59
C GLY A 74 12.32 23.70 3.80
N VAL A 75 12.40 22.55 4.45
CA VAL A 75 11.57 22.20 5.59
C VAL A 75 12.30 22.58 6.88
N GLN A 76 11.83 23.63 7.55
CA GLN A 76 12.36 24.03 8.85
C GLN A 76 11.70 23.17 9.94
N THR A 77 12.39 22.12 10.39
CA THR A 77 11.95 21.31 11.53
C THR A 77 12.62 21.76 12.82
N HIS A 78 11.81 22.06 13.85
CA HIS A 78 12.30 22.34 15.20
C HIS A 78 12.74 21.06 15.96
N ALA A 79 12.31 19.89 15.48
CA ALA A 79 12.72 18.58 15.96
C ALA A 79 12.86 17.62 14.78
N LEU A 80 13.93 16.83 14.74
CA LEU A 80 14.12 15.79 13.73
C LEU A 80 13.07 14.69 13.96
N LEU A 81 12.04 14.68 13.11
CA LEU A 81 10.95 13.72 13.23
C LEU A 81 11.40 12.38 12.64
N PHE A 82 11.71 11.43 13.52
CA PHE A 82 11.60 10.02 13.18
C PHE A 82 10.11 9.67 13.19
N SER A 83 9.57 9.31 12.03
CA SER A 83 8.20 8.83 11.99
C SER A 83 8.14 7.42 12.57
N THR A 84 7.54 7.28 13.75
CA THR A 84 7.25 5.98 14.36
C THR A 84 6.17 5.21 13.59
N LEU A 85 5.52 5.84 12.60
CA LEU A 85 4.51 5.23 11.75
C LEU A 85 5.13 4.24 10.75
N TYR A 86 6.42 4.38 10.45
CA TYR A 86 7.11 3.54 9.47
C TYR A 86 8.25 2.76 10.12
N PRO A 87 8.39 1.45 9.83
CA PRO A 87 9.52 0.68 10.33
C PRO A 87 10.82 1.20 9.71
N ALA A 88 11.92 1.16 10.48
CA ALA A 88 13.23 1.68 10.06
C ALA A 88 13.82 0.98 8.81
N SER A 89 13.33 -0.22 8.47
CA SER A 89 13.72 -0.94 7.26
C SER A 89 13.01 -0.45 5.99
N LEU A 90 11.91 0.29 6.12
CA LEU A 90 11.10 0.72 4.98
C LEU A 90 11.86 1.64 4.02
N PRO A 91 12.64 2.65 4.48
CA PRO A 91 13.45 3.49 3.59
C PRO A 91 14.38 2.70 2.68
N SER A 92 15.02 1.63 3.17
CA SER A 92 15.89 0.76 2.36
C SER A 92 15.12 0.04 1.26
N LEU A 93 13.87 -0.37 1.53
CA LEU A 93 13.01 -0.99 0.51
C LEU A 93 12.53 0.00 -0.54
N LEU A 94 12.43 1.29 -0.20
CA LEU A 94 11.96 2.36 -1.08
C LEU A 94 13.09 3.04 -1.88
N GLN A 95 14.35 2.63 -1.71
CA GLN A 95 15.48 3.14 -2.50
C GLN A 95 15.22 3.23 -4.02
N PRO A 96 14.58 2.25 -4.69
CA PRO A 96 14.35 2.31 -6.13
C PRO A 96 13.46 3.47 -6.60
N ILE A 97 12.76 4.14 -5.68
CA ILE A 97 11.90 5.30 -5.97
C ILE A 97 12.38 6.58 -5.30
N ALA A 98 13.56 6.58 -4.67
CA ALA A 98 14.08 7.69 -3.86
C ALA A 98 14.28 8.99 -4.66
N ASP A 99 14.77 8.88 -5.90
CA ASP A 99 15.07 10.03 -6.77
C ASP A 99 13.82 10.69 -7.36
N ARG A 100 12.63 10.16 -7.05
CA ARG A 100 11.39 10.74 -7.56
C ARG A 100 11.08 12.06 -6.84
N PRO A 101 10.52 13.05 -7.55
CA PRO A 101 10.00 14.25 -6.90
C PRO A 101 8.88 13.86 -5.91
N TRP A 102 8.72 14.64 -4.84
CA TRP A 102 7.78 14.36 -3.74
C TRP A 102 6.38 13.86 -4.19
N PRO A 103 5.69 14.51 -5.15
CA PRO A 103 4.38 14.01 -5.61
C PRO A 103 4.44 12.61 -6.22
N ALA A 104 5.47 12.31 -7.00
CA ALA A 104 5.64 11.01 -7.66
C ALA A 104 6.09 9.91 -6.68
N PHE A 105 6.87 10.27 -5.65
CA PHE A 105 7.19 9.38 -4.54
C PHE A 105 5.93 8.99 -3.76
N LEU A 106 5.14 9.99 -3.34
CA LEU A 106 3.87 9.74 -2.64
C LEU A 106 2.94 8.83 -3.46
N GLN A 107 2.76 9.12 -4.74
CA GLN A 107 1.92 8.30 -5.61
C GLN A 107 2.41 6.84 -5.66
N ALA A 108 3.72 6.62 -5.71
CA ALA A 108 4.29 5.28 -5.69
C ALA A 108 4.06 4.58 -4.35
N VAL A 109 4.29 5.24 -3.21
CA VAL A 109 4.06 4.68 -1.88
C VAL A 109 2.58 4.35 -1.65
N ARG A 110 1.66 5.23 -2.07
CA ARG A 110 0.21 5.00 -1.98
C ARG A 110 -0.20 3.78 -2.82
N ARG A 111 0.31 3.66 -4.05
CA ARG A 111 0.09 2.48 -4.90
C ARG A 111 0.65 1.20 -4.26
N LEU A 112 1.87 1.22 -3.74
CA LEU A 112 2.47 0.07 -3.07
C LEU A 112 1.67 -0.37 -1.84
N SER A 113 1.19 0.59 -1.05
CA SER A 113 0.35 0.33 0.13
C SER A 113 -0.97 -0.32 -0.27
N LEU A 114 -1.61 0.19 -1.33
CA LEU A 114 -2.82 -0.38 -1.91
C LEU A 114 -2.58 -1.82 -2.38
N TRP A 115 -1.50 -2.07 -3.12
CA TRP A 115 -1.13 -3.42 -3.57
C TRP A 115 -0.88 -4.38 -2.42
N THR A 116 -0.19 -3.92 -1.37
CA THR A 116 0.12 -4.74 -0.19
C THR A 116 -1.16 -5.15 0.53
N TRP A 117 -2.12 -4.23 0.67
CA TRP A 117 -3.41 -4.53 1.27
C TRP A 117 -4.18 -5.60 0.48
N PHE A 118 -4.21 -5.49 -0.85
CA PHE A 118 -4.87 -6.48 -1.70
C PHE A 118 -4.20 -7.84 -1.69
N LEU A 119 -2.87 -7.89 -1.74
CA LEU A 119 -2.13 -9.13 -1.59
C LEU A 119 -2.44 -9.77 -0.23
N GLY A 120 -2.44 -8.99 0.85
CA GLY A 120 -2.81 -9.44 2.19
C GLY A 120 -4.21 -10.05 2.24
N LEU A 121 -5.21 -9.40 1.63
CA LEU A 121 -6.56 -9.93 1.53
C LEU A 121 -6.63 -11.22 0.70
N ALA A 122 -5.93 -11.28 -0.44
CA ALA A 122 -5.89 -12.46 -1.28
C ALA A 122 -5.28 -13.66 -0.52
N PHE A 123 -4.18 -13.45 0.22
CA PHE A 123 -3.56 -14.48 1.05
C PHE A 123 -4.45 -14.90 2.23
N ALA A 124 -5.10 -13.96 2.92
CA ALA A 124 -6.05 -14.27 4.00
C ALA A 124 -7.25 -15.10 3.48
N GLY A 125 -7.76 -14.77 2.29
CA GLY A 125 -8.79 -15.54 1.60
C GLY A 125 -8.32 -16.94 1.18
N ALA A 126 -7.08 -17.08 0.74
CA ALA A 126 -6.50 -18.38 0.34
C ALA A 126 -6.17 -19.28 1.55
N GLY A 127 -5.72 -18.71 2.66
CA GLY A 127 -5.36 -19.43 3.89
C GLY A 127 -6.55 -19.98 4.66
N SER A 128 -7.70 -19.30 4.61
CA SER A 128 -8.96 -19.73 5.26
C SER A 128 -9.77 -20.75 4.44
N ALA A 129 -9.32 -21.06 3.24
CA ALA A 129 -10.02 -21.91 2.28
C ALA A 129 -9.48 -23.35 2.27
N GLY A 130 -10.37 -24.34 2.46
CA GLY A 130 -10.06 -25.75 2.16
C GLY A 130 -9.58 -25.96 0.71
N PRO A 131 -8.98 -27.11 0.35
CA PRO A 131 -8.25 -27.29 -0.91
C PRO A 131 -9.07 -26.98 -2.19
N ARG A 132 -10.40 -27.13 -2.17
CA ARG A 132 -11.30 -26.73 -3.28
C ARG A 132 -11.62 -25.24 -3.36
N ARG A 133 -11.39 -24.46 -2.30
CA ARG A 133 -11.70 -23.02 -2.20
C ARG A 133 -10.47 -22.12 -2.44
N ARG A 134 -9.25 -22.68 -2.48
CA ARG A 134 -8.01 -21.95 -2.81
C ARG A 134 -8.04 -21.34 -4.22
N VAL A 135 -8.69 -22.02 -5.17
CA VAL A 135 -8.87 -21.53 -6.55
C VAL A 135 -9.78 -20.29 -6.59
N LEU A 136 -10.75 -20.18 -5.68
CA LEU A 136 -11.64 -19.02 -5.59
C LEU A 136 -10.96 -17.80 -4.94
N GLY A 137 -10.12 -18.02 -3.92
CA GLY A 137 -9.29 -16.96 -3.34
C GLY A 137 -8.28 -16.39 -4.35
N ALA A 138 -7.66 -17.27 -5.15
CA ALA A 138 -6.79 -16.85 -6.26
C ALA A 138 -7.55 -16.09 -7.36
N GLY A 139 -8.81 -16.48 -7.66
CA GLY A 139 -9.65 -15.77 -8.62
C GLY A 139 -10.01 -14.35 -8.20
N VAL A 140 -10.34 -14.12 -6.92
CA VAL A 140 -10.60 -12.76 -6.40
C VAL A 140 -9.33 -11.92 -6.42
N GLY A 141 -8.17 -12.50 -6.04
CA GLY A 141 -6.87 -11.82 -6.14
C GLY A 141 -6.50 -11.45 -7.58
N ALA A 142 -6.77 -12.32 -8.56
CA ALA A 142 -6.51 -12.06 -9.97
C ALA A 142 -7.42 -10.97 -10.56
N VAL A 143 -8.70 -10.95 -10.19
CA VAL A 143 -9.65 -9.91 -10.63
C VAL A 143 -9.24 -8.55 -10.08
N VAL A 144 -8.91 -8.48 -8.79
CA VAL A 144 -8.38 -7.25 -8.16
C VAL A 144 -7.07 -6.81 -8.83
N ALA A 145 -6.16 -7.74 -9.13
CA ALA A 145 -4.90 -7.42 -9.78
C ALA A 145 -5.05 -6.96 -11.25
N MET A 146 -6.07 -7.45 -11.97
CA MET A 146 -6.40 -6.96 -13.31
C MET A 146 -6.96 -5.54 -13.28
N PHE A 147 -7.78 -5.19 -12.28
CA PHE A 147 -8.35 -3.85 -12.16
C PHE A 147 -7.39 -2.81 -11.54
N GLY A 148 -6.29 -3.24 -10.93
CA GLY A 148 -5.24 -2.34 -10.41
C GLY A 148 -4.17 -1.94 -11.42
N GLN A 149 -4.21 -2.43 -12.66
CA GLN A 149 -3.23 -2.05 -13.69
C GLN A 149 -3.48 -0.59 -14.12
N PRO A 150 -2.45 0.29 -14.13
CA PRO A 150 -2.60 1.61 -14.69
C PRO A 150 -2.90 1.50 -16.19
N LEU A 151 -3.92 2.21 -16.66
CA LEU A 151 -4.12 2.53 -18.08
C LEU A 151 -2.93 3.33 -18.62
#